data_AF-A0A1V4U3X7-F1
#
_entry.id   AF-A0A1V4U3X7-F1
#
_cell.length_a   1.000
_cell.length_b   1.000
_cell.length_c   1.000
_cell.angle_alpha   90.00
_cell.angle_beta   90.00
_cell.angle_gamma   90.00
#
_symmetry.space_group_name_H-M   'P 1'
#
loop_
_entity.id
_entity.type
_entity.pdbx_description
1 polymer ?
#
loop_
_entity_poly.entity_id
_entity_poly.type
_entity_poly.pdbx_seq_one_letter_code
_entity_poly.pdbx_strand_id
1 'polypeptide(L)'
;MLDEIDKLVKKSGDETLYNLSRINSDLKKSKVSMIGISNDLSFKDFLDPRVLSSLSEEELVFPPYNALQLCDILQQRAEMAFLDGVLDEGVIPLCAALAAQEHGDARRALDLLRVSGEIADRDESDRVSERHVKGAQAKIEADSMIECIATLPTQSKVVLYAMLLLDQMGQTIFTSGEVSRIYKEIAPAMELDVLTHRRITDLISELNMLGVINTRVVSRGRYGRTKEMWFDTNIHKIWDVITADPRLSTQGLAERDVQWCRSLFR
;
A
#
# COMPACT_ATOMS: atom_id res chain seq x y z
N MET A 1 -9.39 25.05 -13.72
CA MET A 1 -8.26 24.28 -13.16
C MET A 1 -8.47 22.83 -13.54
N LEU A 2 -7.41 22.14 -13.95
CA LEU A 2 -7.40 20.72 -14.29
C LEU A 2 -6.55 19.99 -13.27
N ASP A 3 -7.15 19.10 -12.49
CA ASP A 3 -6.44 18.24 -11.55
C ASP A 3 -6.18 16.87 -12.18
N GLU A 4 -5.08 16.22 -11.79
CA GLU A 4 -4.60 14.95 -12.37
C GLU A 4 -4.57 14.98 -13.91
N ILE A 5 -4.04 16.07 -14.47
CA ILE A 5 -4.01 16.32 -15.93
C ILE A 5 -3.28 15.21 -16.71
N ASP A 6 -2.36 14.50 -16.06
CA ASP A 6 -1.66 13.34 -16.63
C ASP A 6 -2.61 12.16 -16.92
N LYS A 7 -3.61 11.92 -16.07
CA LYS A 7 -4.63 10.89 -16.30
C LYS A 7 -5.53 11.22 -17.48
N LEU A 8 -5.85 12.51 -17.66
CA LEU A 8 -6.66 12.98 -18.79
C LEU A 8 -5.94 12.67 -20.10
N VAL A 9 -4.65 13.01 -20.20
CA VAL A 9 -3.85 12.76 -21.42
C VAL A 9 -3.67 11.27 -21.69
N LYS A 10 -3.37 10.48 -20.66
CA LYS A 10 -3.23 9.01 -20.79
C LYS A 10 -4.50 8.33 -21.33
N LYS A 11 -5.69 8.88 -21.09
CA LYS A 11 -6.98 8.31 -21.54
C LYS A 11 -7.50 8.90 -22.85
N SER A 12 -7.38 10.21 -23.03
CA SER A 12 -8.07 10.96 -24.10
C SER A 12 -7.11 11.53 -25.14
N GLY A 13 -5.80 11.31 -25.00
CA GLY A 13 -4.78 11.95 -25.82
C GLY A 13 -4.57 13.42 -25.45
N ASP A 14 -3.64 14.06 -26.14
CA ASP A 14 -3.24 15.44 -25.91
C ASP A 14 -4.08 16.48 -26.70
N GLU A 15 -5.00 16.03 -27.56
CA GLU A 15 -5.88 16.88 -28.36
C GLU A 15 -6.75 17.80 -27.50
N THR A 16 -7.20 17.32 -26.35
CA THR A 16 -7.98 18.15 -25.40
C THR A 16 -7.15 19.32 -24.89
N LEU A 17 -5.88 19.08 -24.56
CA LEU A 17 -4.97 20.14 -24.10
C LEU A 17 -4.57 21.08 -25.23
N TYR A 18 -4.40 20.55 -26.44
CA TYR A 18 -4.16 21.37 -27.64
C TYR A 18 -5.28 22.37 -27.90
N ASN A 19 -6.54 21.93 -27.81
CA ASN A 19 -7.70 22.81 -28.03
C ASN A 19 -7.81 23.86 -26.92
N LEU A 20 -7.60 23.46 -25.66
CA LEU A 20 -7.68 24.36 -24.51
C LEU A 20 -6.56 25.39 -24.49
N SER A 21 -5.34 25.03 -24.86
CA SER A 21 -4.21 25.97 -24.90
C SER A 21 -4.38 27.03 -25.98
N ARG A 22 -5.09 26.72 -27.07
CA ARG A 22 -5.31 27.63 -28.21
C ARG A 22 -6.64 28.36 -28.18
N ILE A 23 -7.58 28.01 -27.30
CA ILE A 23 -8.94 28.60 -27.29
C ILE A 23 -8.95 30.14 -27.24
N ASN A 24 -7.91 30.75 -26.65
CA ASN A 24 -7.76 32.20 -26.60
C ASN A 24 -7.56 32.88 -27.96
N SER A 25 -7.13 32.16 -29.01
CA SER A 25 -7.07 32.73 -30.37
C SER A 25 -8.46 32.99 -30.95
N ASP A 26 -9.45 32.20 -30.53
CA ASP A 26 -10.79 32.19 -31.12
C ASP A 26 -11.76 33.08 -30.32
N LEU A 27 -11.44 33.35 -29.06
CA LEU A 27 -12.25 34.16 -28.15
C LEU A 27 -11.99 35.65 -28.34
N LYS A 28 -13.02 36.40 -28.80
CA LYS A 28 -12.92 37.86 -29.03
C LYS A 28 -13.34 38.72 -27.83
N LYS A 29 -14.17 38.19 -26.92
CA LYS A 29 -14.75 38.94 -25.79
C LYS A 29 -14.39 38.37 -24.42
N SER A 30 -13.55 37.34 -24.38
CA SER A 30 -13.15 36.65 -23.16
C SER A 30 -11.73 36.11 -23.29
N LYS A 31 -11.12 35.79 -22.14
CA LYS A 31 -9.86 35.06 -22.07
C LYS A 31 -10.02 33.90 -21.09
N VAL A 32 -9.35 32.80 -21.37
CA VAL A 32 -9.28 31.59 -20.56
C VAL A 32 -7.85 31.48 -20.02
N SER A 33 -7.72 31.16 -18.74
CA SER A 33 -6.46 30.76 -18.14
C SER A 33 -6.62 29.34 -17.61
N MET A 34 -5.56 28.53 -17.74
CA MET A 34 -5.56 27.15 -17.33
C MET A 34 -4.43 26.93 -16.33
N ILE A 35 -4.78 26.29 -15.21
CA ILE A 35 -3.84 25.77 -14.22
C ILE A 35 -4.01 24.26 -14.27
N GLY A 36 -2.94 23.56 -14.65
CA GLY A 36 -2.85 22.11 -14.65
C GLY A 36 -2.06 21.63 -13.45
N ILE A 37 -2.60 20.66 -12.71
CA ILE A 37 -1.94 20.02 -11.58
C ILE A 37 -1.65 18.57 -11.99
N SER A 38 -0.40 18.15 -11.82
CA SER A 38 0.10 16.81 -12.13
C SER A 38 0.95 16.32 -10.97
N ASN A 39 0.83 15.03 -10.65
CA ASN A 39 1.76 14.34 -9.74
C ASN A 39 2.93 13.68 -10.50
N ASP A 40 2.86 13.68 -11.84
CA ASP A 40 3.87 13.08 -12.72
C ASP A 40 4.79 14.19 -13.26
N LEU A 41 6.04 14.21 -12.77
CA LEU A 41 7.07 15.15 -13.23
C LEU A 41 7.50 14.90 -14.68
N SER A 42 7.30 13.68 -15.19
CA SER A 42 7.57 13.32 -16.58
C SER A 42 6.38 13.54 -17.51
N PHE A 43 5.27 14.09 -17.00
CA PHE A 43 4.06 14.35 -17.76
C PHE A 43 4.32 15.06 -19.10
N LYS A 44 5.26 16.01 -19.11
CA LYS A 44 5.63 16.77 -20.31
C LYS A 44 6.21 15.91 -21.43
N ASP A 45 6.90 14.82 -21.11
CA ASP A 45 7.53 13.96 -22.11
C ASP A 45 6.50 13.21 -22.97
N PHE A 46 5.25 13.13 -22.51
CA PHE A 46 4.15 12.47 -23.21
C PHE A 46 3.32 13.42 -24.09
N LEU A 47 3.60 14.72 -24.07
CA LEU A 47 2.86 15.72 -24.85
C LEU A 47 3.50 15.97 -26.22
N ASP A 48 2.70 16.17 -27.26
CA ASP A 48 3.21 16.65 -28.55
C ASP A 48 3.90 18.02 -28.37
N PRO A 49 5.06 18.26 -29.02
CA PRO A 49 5.78 19.53 -28.94
C PRO A 49 4.93 20.77 -29.23
N ARG A 50 3.87 20.64 -30.05
CA ARG A 50 2.94 21.73 -30.37
C ARG A 50 2.05 22.10 -29.18
N VAL A 51 1.69 21.12 -28.35
CA VAL A 51 0.92 21.33 -27.10
C VAL A 51 1.83 21.98 -26.08
N LEU A 52 3.02 21.43 -25.85
CA LEU A 52 4.04 22.00 -24.97
C LEU A 52 4.33 23.48 -25.28
N SER A 53 4.57 23.80 -26.55
CA SER A 53 4.83 25.17 -26.99
C SER A 53 3.67 26.13 -26.71
N SER A 54 2.43 25.64 -26.66
CA SER A 54 1.25 26.45 -26.37
C SER A 54 0.86 26.49 -24.89
N LEU A 55 1.32 25.50 -24.11
CA LEU A 55 1.06 25.34 -22.69
C LEU A 55 2.05 26.15 -21.84
N SER A 56 3.28 26.37 -22.36
CA SER A 56 4.41 26.77 -21.55
C SER A 56 4.65 28.28 -21.51
N GLU A 57 4.43 28.87 -20.34
CA GLU A 57 5.19 30.05 -19.91
C GLU A 57 5.79 29.89 -18.50
N GLU A 58 5.17 29.16 -17.54
CA GLU A 58 5.77 28.89 -16.22
C GLU A 58 5.39 27.53 -15.64
N GLU A 59 6.38 26.78 -15.12
CA GLU A 59 6.18 25.56 -14.34
C GLU A 59 6.59 25.82 -12.89
N LEU A 60 5.75 25.39 -11.95
CA LEU A 60 6.04 25.46 -10.52
C LEU A 60 6.09 24.04 -9.96
N VAL A 61 7.29 23.61 -9.57
CA VAL A 61 7.49 22.30 -8.92
C VAL A 61 7.35 22.48 -7.41
N PHE A 62 6.43 21.73 -6.81
CA PHE A 62 6.27 21.67 -5.36
C PHE A 62 7.12 20.53 -4.80
N PRO A 63 8.23 20.82 -4.09
CA PRO A 63 8.99 19.77 -3.43
C PRO A 63 8.15 19.17 -2.29
N PRO A 64 8.41 17.91 -1.90
CA PRO A 64 7.78 17.35 -0.73
C PRO A 64 8.13 18.14 0.54
N TYR A 65 7.24 18.09 1.53
CA TYR A 65 7.44 18.84 2.77
C TYR A 65 8.59 18.26 3.58
N ASN A 66 9.42 19.14 4.15
CA ASN A 66 10.39 18.74 5.16
C ASN A 66 9.73 18.60 6.53
N ALA A 67 10.44 17.99 7.49
CA ALA A 67 9.90 17.74 8.83
C ALA A 67 9.46 19.02 9.56
N LEU A 68 10.17 20.15 9.40
CA LEU A 68 9.79 21.42 10.04
C LEU A 68 8.48 21.97 9.48
N GLN A 69 8.32 21.94 8.15
CA GLN A 69 7.08 22.35 7.50
C GLN A 69 5.90 21.46 7.92
N LEU A 70 6.13 20.16 8.06
CA LEU A 70 5.12 19.24 8.57
C LEU A 70 4.78 19.53 10.03
N CYS A 71 5.76 19.84 10.89
CA CYS A 71 5.48 20.29 12.25
C CYS A 71 4.57 21.52 12.26
N ASP A 72 4.86 22.53 11.45
CA ASP A 72 4.05 23.76 11.37
C ASP A 72 2.61 23.47 10.94
N ILE A 73 2.43 22.61 9.92
CA ILE A 73 1.11 22.17 9.44
C ILE A 73 0.36 21.41 10.54
N LEU A 74 1.03 20.46 11.19
CA LEU A 74 0.44 19.65 12.24
C LEU A 74 0.07 20.47 13.46
N GLN A 75 0.91 21.44 13.87
CA GLN A 75 0.65 22.35 14.98
C GLN A 75 -0.64 23.14 14.74
N GLN A 76 -0.77 23.77 13.56
CA GLN A 76 -1.97 24.51 13.20
C GLN A 76 -3.23 23.63 13.24
N ARG A 77 -3.12 22.36 12.81
CA ARG A 77 -4.25 21.43 12.80
C ARG A 77 -4.55 20.87 14.19
N ALA A 78 -3.53 20.67 15.02
CA ALA A 78 -3.65 20.19 16.38
C ALA A 78 -4.42 21.18 17.26
N GLU A 79 -4.12 22.47 17.15
CA GLU A 79 -4.82 23.55 17.87
C GLU A 79 -6.33 23.59 17.57
N MET A 80 -6.75 23.12 16.39
CA MET A 80 -8.16 23.07 16.00
C MET A 80 -8.86 21.77 16.41
N ALA A 81 -8.10 20.68 16.59
CA ALA A 81 -8.63 19.32 16.72
C ALA A 81 -8.48 18.71 18.13
N PHE A 82 -7.50 19.17 18.91
CA PHE A 82 -7.22 18.67 20.25
C PHE A 82 -7.47 19.75 21.30
N LEU A 83 -7.79 19.32 22.52
CA LEU A 83 -7.85 20.23 23.67
C LEU A 83 -6.44 20.65 24.09
N ASP A 84 -6.35 21.84 24.68
CA ASP A 84 -5.08 22.40 25.14
C ASP A 84 -4.38 21.46 26.13
N GLY A 85 -3.09 21.23 25.87
CA GLY A 85 -2.22 20.44 26.73
C GLY A 85 -2.43 18.93 26.69
N VAL A 86 -3.28 18.38 25.80
CA VAL A 86 -3.49 16.93 25.67
C VAL A 86 -2.38 16.23 24.89
N LEU A 87 -1.66 16.94 24.02
CA LEU A 87 -0.54 16.39 23.27
C LEU A 87 0.77 16.56 24.06
N ASP A 88 1.56 15.49 24.17
CA ASP A 88 2.94 15.60 24.63
C ASP A 88 3.82 16.29 23.57
N GLU A 89 4.85 17.01 24.02
CA GLU A 89 5.72 17.82 23.16
C GLU A 89 6.38 17.01 22.03
N GLY A 90 6.63 15.72 22.25
CA GLY A 90 7.24 14.81 21.27
C GLY A 90 6.29 14.30 20.18
N VAL A 91 4.96 14.43 20.34
CA VAL A 91 3.99 13.81 19.42
C VAL A 91 4.04 14.42 18.02
N ILE A 92 3.91 15.74 17.93
CA ILE A 92 3.90 16.44 16.63
C ILE A 92 5.25 16.27 15.91
N PRO A 93 6.42 16.50 16.56
CA PRO A 93 7.72 16.24 15.94
C PRO A 93 7.88 14.81 15.44
N LEU A 94 7.41 13.81 16.20
CA LEU A 94 7.51 12.42 15.81
C LEU A 94 6.64 12.12 14.57
N CYS A 95 5.38 12.55 14.54
CA CYS A 95 4.51 12.39 13.37
C CYS A 95 5.10 13.05 12.12
N ALA A 96 5.63 14.27 12.26
CA ALA A 96 6.26 15.01 11.17
C ALA A 96 7.54 14.31 10.66
N ALA A 97 8.39 13.83 11.56
CA ALA A 97 9.62 13.13 11.20
C ALA A 97 9.34 11.83 10.44
N LEU A 98 8.37 11.03 10.90
CA LEU A 98 7.98 9.78 10.25
C LEU A 98 7.44 10.04 8.83
N ALA A 99 6.54 11.02 8.66
CA ALA A 99 5.99 11.34 7.35
C ALA A 99 7.03 11.96 6.39
N ALA A 100 7.95 12.78 6.91
CA ALA A 100 9.06 13.34 6.12
C ALA A 100 10.04 12.26 5.65
N GLN A 101 10.28 11.24 6.46
CA GLN A 101 11.18 10.13 6.11
C GLN A 101 10.61 9.27 4.99
N GLU A 102 9.30 9.04 4.96
CA GLU A 102 8.67 8.24 3.91
C GLU A 102 8.68 9.01 2.60
N HIS A 103 8.02 10.18 2.50
CA HIS A 103 7.99 10.97 1.27
C HIS A 103 7.68 12.47 1.47
N GLY A 104 7.50 12.97 2.69
CA GLY A 104 7.07 14.35 2.92
C GLY A 104 5.59 14.60 2.63
N ASP A 105 4.74 13.58 2.81
CA ASP A 105 3.29 13.69 2.59
C ASP A 105 2.56 14.24 3.84
N ALA A 106 1.94 15.40 3.69
CA ALA A 106 1.16 16.02 4.77
C ALA A 106 -0.10 15.23 5.15
N ARG A 107 -0.73 14.51 4.20
CA ARG A 107 -1.89 13.66 4.50
C ARG A 107 -1.48 12.54 5.44
N ARG A 108 -0.36 11.89 5.16
CA ARG A 108 0.24 10.84 5.99
C ARG A 108 0.52 11.35 7.41
N ALA A 109 1.11 12.54 7.53
CA ALA A 109 1.38 13.17 8.81
C ALA A 109 0.09 13.43 9.62
N LEU A 110 -0.94 13.95 8.96
CA LEU A 110 -2.25 14.22 9.58
C LEU A 110 -2.97 12.94 10.00
N ASP A 111 -2.92 11.90 9.17
CA ASP A 111 -3.50 10.60 9.50
C ASP A 111 -2.78 9.95 10.69
N LEU A 112 -1.45 10.04 10.76
CA LEU A 112 -0.69 9.59 11.93
C LEU A 112 -1.15 10.32 13.20
N LEU A 113 -1.26 11.64 13.16
CA LEU A 113 -1.70 12.43 14.32
C LEU A 113 -3.14 12.08 14.73
N ARG A 114 -4.06 11.98 13.76
CA ARG A 114 -5.46 11.60 14.00
C ARG A 114 -5.55 10.22 14.64
N VAL A 115 -4.93 9.21 14.05
CA VAL A 115 -4.98 7.83 14.55
C VAL A 115 -4.29 7.71 15.92
N SER A 116 -3.27 8.53 16.20
CA SER A 116 -2.65 8.60 17.53
C SER A 116 -3.65 9.10 18.58
N GLY A 117 -4.44 10.12 18.25
CA GLY A 117 -5.53 10.59 19.10
C GLY A 117 -6.60 9.53 19.32
N GLU A 118 -7.04 8.84 18.26
CA GLU A 118 -8.02 7.75 18.36
C GLU A 118 -7.55 6.58 19.23
N ILE A 119 -6.26 6.26 19.18
CA ILE A 119 -5.67 5.22 20.03
C ILE A 119 -5.63 5.69 21.48
N ALA A 120 -5.21 6.93 21.74
CA ALA A 120 -5.19 7.48 23.09
C ALA A 120 -6.59 7.51 23.72
N ASP A 121 -7.60 7.93 22.95
CA ASP A 121 -9.00 7.97 23.37
C ASP A 121 -9.53 6.56 23.69
N ARG A 122 -9.22 5.57 22.83
CA ARG A 122 -9.58 4.16 23.08
C ARG A 122 -8.89 3.56 24.30
N ASP A 123 -7.65 3.96 24.56
CA ASP A 123 -6.87 3.55 25.72
C ASP A 123 -7.26 4.34 26.98
N GLU A 124 -8.29 5.21 26.92
CA GLU A 124 -8.73 6.11 27.99
C GLU A 124 -7.56 6.91 28.61
N SER A 125 -6.60 7.30 27.76
CA SER A 125 -5.41 8.02 28.18
C SER A 125 -5.65 9.52 28.23
N ASP A 126 -5.29 10.16 29.35
CA ASP A 126 -5.43 11.61 29.54
C ASP A 126 -4.63 12.45 28.51
N ARG A 127 -3.58 11.86 27.92
CA ARG A 127 -2.65 12.53 27.00
C ARG A 127 -2.26 11.64 25.83
N VAL A 128 -2.02 12.25 24.67
CA VAL A 128 -1.39 11.57 23.53
C VAL A 128 0.12 11.61 23.72
N SER A 129 0.76 10.44 23.67
CA SER A 129 2.22 10.29 23.83
C SER A 129 2.83 9.62 22.60
N GLU A 130 4.16 9.57 22.53
CA GLU A 130 4.90 8.88 21.45
C GLU A 130 4.53 7.40 21.31
N ARG A 131 4.09 6.74 22.40
CA ARG A 131 3.61 5.35 22.36
C ARG A 131 2.40 5.22 21.44
N HIS A 132 1.47 6.18 21.49
CA HIS A 132 0.28 6.19 20.63
C HIS A 132 0.65 6.44 19.17
N VAL A 133 1.67 7.27 18.90
CA VAL A 133 2.19 7.50 17.54
C VAL A 133 2.78 6.22 16.94
N LYS A 134 3.60 5.48 17.70
CA LYS A 134 4.14 4.19 17.25
C LYS A 134 3.03 3.17 17.02
N GLY A 135 2.01 3.15 17.89
CA GLY A 135 0.81 2.33 17.70
C GLY A 135 0.03 2.72 16.45
N ALA A 136 -0.12 4.02 16.17
CA ALA A 136 -0.79 4.54 14.99
C ALA A 136 -0.05 4.15 13.71
N GLN A 137 1.27 4.29 13.69
CA GLN A 137 2.10 3.87 12.57
C GLN A 137 1.87 2.39 12.26
N ALA A 138 2.04 1.50 13.25
CA ALA A 138 1.86 0.07 13.08
C ALA A 138 0.43 -0.28 12.63
N LYS A 139 -0.58 0.41 13.16
CA LYS A 139 -1.98 0.22 12.76
C LYS A 139 -2.22 0.63 11.31
N ILE A 140 -1.77 1.81 10.89
CA ILE A 140 -1.98 2.26 9.51
C ILE A 140 -1.22 1.37 8.53
N GLU A 141 0.02 0.98 8.84
CA GLU A 141 0.78 0.03 8.01
C GLU A 141 0.05 -1.32 7.88
N ALA A 142 -0.49 -1.85 8.98
CA ALA A 142 -1.29 -3.06 8.97
C ALA A 142 -2.56 -2.91 8.12
N ASP A 143 -3.28 -1.80 8.26
CA ASP A 143 -4.53 -1.58 7.54
C ASP A 143 -4.28 -1.38 6.03
N SER A 144 -3.23 -0.65 5.65
CA SER A 144 -2.79 -0.55 4.24
C SER A 144 -2.36 -1.90 3.66
N MET A 145 -1.66 -2.72 4.45
CA MET A 145 -1.32 -4.09 4.03
C MET A 145 -2.58 -4.92 3.77
N ILE A 146 -3.59 -4.84 4.64
CA ILE A 146 -4.86 -5.54 4.47
C ILE A 146 -5.60 -5.10 3.19
N GLU A 147 -5.66 -3.80 2.92
CA GLU A 147 -6.25 -3.29 1.67
C GLU A 147 -5.50 -3.82 0.43
N CYS A 148 -4.17 -3.82 0.45
CA CYS A 148 -3.36 -4.43 -0.59
C CYS A 148 -3.73 -5.90 -0.80
N ILE A 149 -3.83 -6.69 0.28
CA ILE A 149 -4.21 -8.12 0.22
C ILE A 149 -5.61 -8.29 -0.38
N ALA A 150 -6.57 -7.44 -0.02
CA ALA A 150 -7.93 -7.50 -0.56
C ALA A 150 -7.96 -7.34 -2.09
N THR A 151 -7.06 -6.53 -2.65
CA THR A 151 -6.95 -6.29 -4.11
C THR A 151 -6.14 -7.34 -4.88
N LEU A 152 -5.48 -8.29 -4.20
CA LEU A 152 -4.60 -9.26 -4.85
C LEU A 152 -5.35 -10.15 -5.86
N PRO A 153 -4.68 -10.55 -6.96
CA PRO A 153 -5.20 -11.58 -7.85
C PRO A 153 -5.44 -12.90 -7.11
N THR A 154 -6.44 -13.67 -7.56
CA THR A 154 -6.83 -14.94 -6.92
C THR A 154 -5.64 -15.89 -6.73
N GLN A 155 -4.78 -16.02 -7.74
CA GLN A 155 -3.59 -16.89 -7.66
C GLN A 155 -2.62 -16.46 -6.54
N SER A 156 -2.41 -15.16 -6.34
CA SER A 156 -1.58 -14.63 -5.26
C SER A 156 -2.22 -14.90 -3.90
N LYS A 157 -3.56 -14.77 -3.79
CA LYS A 157 -4.29 -15.10 -2.57
C LYS A 157 -4.20 -16.58 -2.21
N VAL A 158 -4.24 -17.49 -3.20
CA VAL A 158 -4.08 -18.93 -2.95
C VAL A 158 -2.67 -19.29 -2.48
N VAL A 159 -1.63 -18.64 -3.02
CA VAL A 159 -0.26 -18.79 -2.51
C VAL A 159 -0.18 -18.31 -1.05
N LEU A 160 -0.75 -17.15 -0.74
CA LEU A 160 -0.80 -16.62 0.63
C LEU A 160 -1.57 -17.54 1.58
N TYR A 161 -2.69 -18.11 1.12
CA TYR A 161 -3.48 -19.06 1.88
C TYR A 161 -2.71 -20.37 2.17
N ALA A 162 -1.96 -20.89 1.19
CA ALA A 162 -1.08 -22.05 1.39
C ALA A 162 -0.03 -21.80 2.50
N MET A 163 0.47 -20.56 2.61
CA MET A 163 1.40 -20.15 3.65
C MET A 163 0.73 -20.04 5.02
N LEU A 164 -0.49 -19.50 5.08
CA LEU A 164 -1.27 -19.43 6.33
C LEU A 164 -1.59 -20.83 6.89
N LEU A 165 -1.89 -21.81 6.02
CA LEU A 165 -2.11 -23.18 6.43
C LEU A 165 -0.87 -23.83 7.05
N LEU A 166 0.33 -23.55 6.51
CA LEU A 166 1.60 -23.99 7.12
C LEU A 166 1.77 -23.44 8.53
N ASP A 167 1.49 -22.15 8.70
CA ASP A 167 1.56 -21.49 10.00
C ASP A 167 0.58 -22.12 11.01
N GLN A 168 -0.68 -22.36 10.62
CA GLN A 168 -1.67 -23.05 11.44
C GLN A 168 -1.29 -24.50 11.81
N MET A 169 -0.43 -25.15 11.02
CA MET A 169 0.14 -26.47 11.35
C MET A 169 1.24 -26.39 12.42
N GLY A 170 1.59 -25.19 12.91
CA GLY A 170 2.66 -24.94 13.87
C GLY A 170 4.02 -24.71 13.21
N GLN A 171 4.06 -24.57 11.88
CA GLN A 171 5.29 -24.31 11.15
C GLN A 171 5.46 -22.81 10.90
N THR A 172 6.15 -22.13 11.81
CA THR A 172 6.36 -20.67 11.78
C THR A 172 7.38 -20.21 10.74
N ILE A 173 8.25 -21.12 10.26
CA ILE A 173 9.18 -20.87 9.16
C ILE A 173 8.95 -21.93 8.10
N PHE A 174 8.60 -21.49 6.90
CA PHE A 174 8.33 -22.36 5.76
C PHE A 174 9.19 -22.00 4.55
N THR A 175 9.26 -22.93 3.60
CA THR A 175 10.11 -22.85 2.40
C THR A 175 9.26 -22.77 1.12
N SER A 176 9.86 -22.25 0.04
CA SER A 176 9.17 -22.17 -1.25
C SER A 176 8.68 -23.52 -1.78
N GLY A 177 9.37 -24.61 -1.42
CA GLY A 177 8.96 -25.97 -1.78
C GLY A 177 7.72 -26.45 -1.04
N GLU A 178 7.61 -26.16 0.25
CA GLU A 178 6.44 -26.51 1.07
C GLU A 178 5.20 -25.73 0.65
N VAL A 179 5.36 -24.42 0.42
CA VAL A 179 4.29 -23.56 -0.11
C VAL A 179 3.84 -24.07 -1.47
N SER A 180 4.78 -24.38 -2.38
CA SER A 180 4.45 -24.91 -3.70
C SER A 180 3.71 -26.24 -3.64
N ARG A 181 4.04 -27.11 -2.67
CA ARG A 181 3.35 -28.38 -2.49
C ARG A 181 1.89 -28.18 -2.10
N ILE A 182 1.63 -27.37 -1.08
CA ILE A 182 0.25 -27.09 -0.65
C ILE A 182 -0.53 -26.37 -1.75
N TYR A 183 0.07 -25.36 -2.38
CA TYR A 183 -0.57 -24.62 -3.47
C TYR A 183 -1.05 -25.56 -4.60
N LYS A 184 -0.24 -26.54 -5.00
CA LYS A 184 -0.58 -27.51 -6.06
C LYS A 184 -1.76 -28.41 -5.73
N GLU A 185 -2.05 -28.61 -4.45
CA GLU A 185 -3.21 -29.38 -3.98
C GLU A 185 -4.47 -28.51 -3.87
N ILE A 186 -4.31 -27.21 -3.61
CA ILE A 186 -5.41 -26.25 -3.46
C ILE A 186 -5.89 -25.72 -4.82
N ALA A 187 -4.97 -25.38 -5.74
CA ALA A 187 -5.33 -24.77 -7.02
C ALA A 187 -6.35 -25.61 -7.84
N PRO A 188 -6.20 -26.95 -7.99
CA PRO A 188 -7.19 -27.76 -8.71
C PRO A 188 -8.56 -27.79 -8.03
N ALA A 189 -8.59 -27.72 -6.70
CA ALA A 189 -9.83 -27.72 -5.92
C ALA A 189 -10.64 -26.43 -6.11
N MET A 190 -9.94 -25.35 -6.46
CA MET A 190 -10.50 -24.04 -6.78
C MET A 190 -10.76 -23.84 -8.28
N GLU A 191 -10.64 -24.91 -9.08
CA GLU A 191 -10.75 -24.84 -10.54
C GLU A 191 -9.73 -23.86 -11.17
N LEU A 192 -8.57 -23.70 -10.53
CA LEU A 192 -7.48 -22.85 -11.01
C LEU A 192 -6.40 -23.67 -11.71
N ASP A 193 -5.81 -23.07 -12.75
CA ASP A 193 -4.63 -23.62 -13.39
C ASP A 193 -3.46 -23.68 -12.40
N VAL A 194 -2.80 -24.83 -12.36
CA VAL A 194 -1.64 -25.06 -11.49
C VAL A 194 -0.43 -24.31 -12.04
N LEU A 195 0.04 -23.33 -11.28
CA LEU A 195 1.23 -22.56 -11.63
C LEU A 195 2.53 -23.38 -11.53
N THR A 196 3.52 -22.97 -12.32
CA THR A 196 4.88 -23.50 -12.23
C THR A 196 5.55 -23.06 -10.92
N HIS A 197 6.51 -23.85 -10.43
CA HIS A 197 7.29 -23.49 -9.22
C HIS A 197 7.94 -22.11 -9.35
N ARG A 198 8.42 -21.75 -10.54
CA ARG A 198 8.99 -20.42 -10.81
C ARG A 198 7.96 -19.33 -10.54
N ARG A 199 6.76 -19.44 -11.11
CA ARG A 199 5.73 -18.40 -10.95
C ARG A 199 5.25 -18.29 -9.49
N ILE A 200 5.14 -19.40 -8.76
CA ILE A 200 4.85 -19.38 -7.33
C ILE A 200 5.93 -18.61 -6.56
N THR A 201 7.20 -18.83 -6.89
CA THR A 201 8.33 -18.13 -6.27
C THR A 201 8.33 -16.62 -6.60
N ASP A 202 7.91 -16.26 -7.82
CA ASP A 202 7.73 -14.86 -8.22
C ASP A 202 6.62 -14.21 -7.37
N LEU A 203 5.46 -14.87 -7.22
CA LEU A 203 4.35 -14.40 -6.37
C LEU A 203 4.77 -14.25 -4.89
N ILE A 204 5.56 -15.19 -4.35
CA ILE A 204 6.12 -15.06 -2.99
C ILE A 204 7.01 -13.82 -2.88
N SER A 205 7.77 -13.51 -3.94
CA SER A 205 8.64 -12.34 -3.96
C SER A 205 7.83 -11.05 -4.07
N GLU A 206 6.74 -11.04 -4.85
CA GLU A 206 5.77 -9.95 -4.90
C GLU A 206 5.13 -9.71 -3.52
N LEU A 207 4.70 -10.77 -2.82
CA LEU A 207 4.15 -10.68 -1.45
C LEU A 207 5.17 -10.12 -0.45
N ASN A 208 6.45 -10.48 -0.58
CA ASN A 208 7.52 -9.91 0.25
C ASN A 208 7.74 -8.42 -0.04
N MET A 209 7.71 -8.01 -1.32
CA MET A 209 7.83 -6.61 -1.71
C MET A 209 6.69 -5.75 -1.17
N LEU A 210 5.49 -6.33 -1.04
CA LEU A 210 4.32 -5.68 -0.42
C LEU A 210 4.39 -5.66 1.12
N GLY A 211 5.41 -6.25 1.74
CA GLY A 211 5.54 -6.35 3.19
C GLY A 211 4.57 -7.32 3.86
N VAL A 212 3.83 -8.12 3.08
CA VAL A 212 2.86 -9.11 3.61
C VAL A 212 3.58 -10.23 4.36
N ILE A 213 4.75 -10.62 3.87
CA ILE A 213 5.60 -11.67 4.44
C ILE A 213 7.06 -11.21 4.48
N ASN A 214 7.84 -11.86 5.32
CA ASN A 214 9.29 -11.73 5.32
C ASN A 214 9.94 -12.93 4.67
N THR A 215 11.04 -12.72 3.94
CA THR A 215 11.80 -13.78 3.29
C THR A 215 13.30 -13.61 3.52
N ARG A 216 14.02 -14.73 3.65
CA ARG A 216 15.49 -14.76 3.69
C ARG A 216 16.03 -15.92 2.88
N VAL A 217 17.17 -15.74 2.24
CA VAL A 217 17.85 -16.82 1.51
C VAL A 217 18.87 -17.48 2.43
N VAL A 218 18.71 -18.78 2.66
CA VAL A 218 19.63 -19.59 3.47
C VAL A 218 20.38 -20.56 2.58
N SER A 219 21.69 -20.66 2.77
CA SER A 219 22.54 -21.66 2.12
C SER A 219 22.52 -22.95 2.92
N ARG A 220 22.12 -24.06 2.29
CA ARG A 220 22.16 -25.41 2.89
C ARG A 220 23.33 -26.25 2.36
N GLY A 221 24.43 -25.59 1.97
CA GLY A 221 25.64 -26.26 1.49
C GLY A 221 25.40 -27.04 0.20
N ARG A 222 25.67 -28.36 0.21
CA ARG A 222 25.50 -29.23 -0.98
C ARG A 222 24.06 -29.34 -1.47
N TYR A 223 23.07 -28.99 -0.63
CA TYR A 223 21.65 -29.03 -0.98
C TYR A 223 21.14 -27.74 -1.63
N GLY A 224 22.03 -26.77 -1.88
CA GLY A 224 21.70 -25.52 -2.58
C GLY A 224 21.21 -24.41 -1.65
N ARG A 225 20.54 -23.41 -2.25
CA ARG A 225 19.97 -22.25 -1.57
C ARG A 225 18.46 -22.41 -1.48
N THR A 226 17.87 -22.04 -0.35
CA THR A 226 16.42 -22.07 -0.14
C THR A 226 15.95 -20.75 0.43
N LYS A 227 14.77 -20.31 0.00
CA LYS A 227 14.11 -19.14 0.57
C LYS A 227 13.24 -19.60 1.74
N GLU A 228 13.64 -19.22 2.95
CA GLU A 228 12.83 -19.34 4.16
C GLU A 228 11.96 -18.10 4.30
N MET A 229 10.74 -18.26 4.80
CA MET A 229 9.77 -17.18 4.92
C MET A 229 8.87 -17.38 6.14
N TRP A 230 8.37 -16.27 6.69
CA TRP A 230 7.56 -16.20 7.90
C TRP A 230 6.66 -14.96 7.89
N PHE A 231 5.65 -14.93 8.75
CA PHE A 231 4.82 -13.77 9.00
C PHE A 231 5.30 -12.99 10.24
N ASP A 232 5.05 -11.68 10.30
CA ASP A 232 5.50 -10.84 11.41
C ASP A 232 4.46 -10.79 12.56
N THR A 233 3.39 -10.00 12.41
CA THR A 233 2.48 -9.71 13.55
C THR A 233 0.99 -9.61 13.19
N ASN A 234 0.62 -9.61 11.89
CA ASN A 234 -0.77 -9.40 11.44
C ASN A 234 -1.46 -10.67 10.89
N ILE A 235 -0.98 -11.87 11.24
CA ILE A 235 -1.45 -13.15 10.68
C ILE A 235 -2.97 -13.31 10.79
N HIS A 236 -3.54 -13.00 11.96
CA HIS A 236 -4.98 -13.11 12.19
C HIS A 236 -5.79 -12.20 11.26
N LYS A 237 -5.39 -10.94 11.09
CA LYS A 237 -6.05 -10.02 10.16
C LYS A 237 -5.92 -10.50 8.70
N ILE A 238 -4.76 -11.04 8.32
CA ILE A 238 -4.53 -11.59 6.99
C ILE A 238 -5.46 -12.79 6.74
N TRP A 239 -5.62 -13.66 7.73
CA TRP A 239 -6.54 -14.79 7.69
C TRP A 239 -7.99 -14.35 7.48
N ASP A 240 -8.46 -13.37 8.26
CA ASP A 240 -9.83 -12.86 8.18
C ASP A 240 -10.13 -12.31 6.78
N VAL A 241 -9.20 -11.58 6.18
CA VAL A 241 -9.36 -10.98 4.84
C VAL A 241 -9.38 -12.04 3.74
N ILE A 242 -8.52 -13.06 3.86
CA ILE A 242 -8.44 -14.15 2.89
C ILE A 242 -9.68 -15.05 2.97
N THR A 243 -10.17 -15.35 4.16
CA THR A 243 -11.36 -16.19 4.36
C THR A 243 -12.67 -15.47 4.06
N ALA A 244 -12.70 -14.14 4.18
CA ALA A 244 -13.84 -13.32 3.78
C ALA A 244 -13.99 -13.20 2.25
N ASP A 245 -12.97 -13.52 1.45
CA ASP A 245 -13.07 -13.45 -0.01
C ASP A 245 -14.08 -14.49 -0.53
N PRO A 246 -15.18 -14.07 -1.19
CA PRO A 246 -16.21 -14.97 -1.67
C PRO A 246 -15.69 -16.04 -2.63
N ARG A 247 -14.66 -15.72 -3.43
CA ARG A 247 -14.08 -16.66 -4.41
C ARG A 247 -13.34 -17.80 -3.70
N LEU A 248 -12.78 -17.50 -2.54
CA LEU A 248 -12.12 -18.48 -1.68
C LEU A 248 -13.18 -19.24 -0.86
N SER A 249 -14.15 -18.56 -0.25
CA SER A 249 -15.15 -19.20 0.63
C SER A 249 -16.15 -20.10 -0.10
N THR A 250 -16.58 -19.75 -1.32
CA THR A 250 -17.61 -20.49 -2.06
C THR A 250 -17.11 -21.76 -2.77
N GLN A 251 -15.81 -21.89 -3.01
CA GLN A 251 -15.21 -23.03 -3.72
C GLN A 251 -14.66 -24.13 -2.78
N GLY A 252 -15.23 -24.29 -1.59
CA GLY A 252 -14.95 -25.45 -0.72
C GLY A 252 -13.70 -25.35 0.15
N LEU A 253 -13.08 -24.17 0.30
CA LEU A 253 -11.99 -23.96 1.25
C LEU A 253 -12.40 -24.11 2.71
N ALA A 254 -13.68 -23.88 3.04
CA ALA A 254 -14.22 -24.13 4.37
C ALA A 254 -14.19 -25.62 4.77
N GLU A 255 -14.11 -26.54 3.81
CA GLU A 255 -14.05 -28.00 4.07
C GLU A 255 -12.62 -28.51 4.24
N ARG A 256 -11.61 -27.75 3.79
CA ARG A 256 -10.19 -28.12 3.82
C ARG A 256 -9.48 -27.48 4.99
N ASP A 257 -9.81 -27.99 6.18
CA ASP A 257 -9.23 -27.57 7.45
C ASP A 257 -7.77 -28.05 7.62
N VAL A 258 -7.09 -27.56 8.66
CA VAL A 258 -5.75 -27.96 9.13
C VAL A 258 -5.56 -29.49 9.14
N GLN A 259 -6.62 -30.25 9.39
CA GLN A 259 -6.60 -31.72 9.35
C GLN A 259 -6.31 -32.29 7.95
N TRP A 260 -6.86 -31.71 6.89
CA TRP A 260 -6.56 -32.09 5.51
C TRP A 260 -5.10 -31.76 5.16
N CYS A 261 -4.62 -30.56 5.52
CA CYS A 261 -3.21 -30.21 5.31
C CYS A 261 -2.26 -31.14 6.07
N ARG A 262 -2.56 -31.52 7.31
CA ARG A 262 -1.75 -32.49 8.08
C ARG A 262 -1.65 -33.87 7.41
N SER A 263 -2.64 -34.27 6.61
CA SER A 263 -2.60 -35.54 5.87
C SER A 263 -1.61 -35.54 4.70
N LEU A 264 -1.31 -34.37 4.13
CA LEU A 264 -0.37 -34.20 3.00
C LEU A 264 1.12 -34.25 3.41
N PHE A 265 1.41 -34.18 4.71
CA PHE A 265 2.77 -34.18 5.25
C PHE A 265 3.15 -35.53 5.90
N ARG A 266 2.28 -36.56 5.79
CA ARG A 266 2.56 -37.94 6.20
C ARG A 266 3.23 -38.76 5.11
#